data_AF-A0A7S0BMR6-F1
#
_entry.id   AF-A0A7S0BMR6-F1
#
_cell.length_a   1.000
_cell.length_b   1.000
_cell.length_c   1.000
_cell.angle_alpha   90.00
_cell.angle_beta   90.00
_cell.angle_gamma   90.00
#
_symmetry.space_group_name_H-M   'P 1'
#
loop_
_entity.id
_entity.type
_entity.pdbx_description
1 polymer ?
#
loop_
_entity_poly.entity_id
_entity_poly.type
_entity_poly.pdbx_seq_one_letter_code
_entity_poly.pdbx_strand_id
1 'polypeptide(L)'
;GDALQPPNTADDYRGRWEWDEVELEIEGDSWKEAAQDVVIAGLGWVSITVNGRIRVRVVAPKGVGVYTRAPLLPYEAVYGTAKYHGNKWTNKYKEEFLKRERRIQQSRPARGKTKNTG
;
A
#
# COMPACT_ATOMS: atom_id res chain seq x y z
N GLY A 1 0.49 -12.39 21.44
CA GLY A 1 0.07 -11.21 20.67
C GLY A 1 -0.54 -11.74 19.42
N ASP A 2 -1.86 -11.76 19.35
CA ASP A 2 -2.58 -12.31 18.20
C ASP A 2 -2.63 -11.30 17.07
N ALA A 3 -1.76 -11.51 16.08
CA ALA A 3 -1.99 -11.40 14.64
C ALA A 3 -0.67 -11.65 13.88
N LEU A 4 -0.45 -12.88 13.39
CA LEU A 4 0.25 -13.20 12.15
C LEU A 4 -0.37 -14.51 11.62
N GLN A 5 -1.27 -14.39 10.63
CA GLN A 5 -1.87 -15.51 9.88
C GLN A 5 -2.29 -15.03 8.46
N PRO A 6 -2.31 -15.88 7.41
CA PRO A 6 -1.97 -17.30 7.40
C PRO A 6 -0.45 -17.56 7.55
N PRO A 7 -0.06 -18.74 8.07
CA PRO A 7 -0.90 -19.90 8.40
C PRO A 7 -1.65 -19.80 9.74
N ASN A 8 -2.74 -20.56 9.87
CA ASN A 8 -3.83 -20.29 10.81
C ASN A 8 -3.74 -21.00 12.18
N THR A 9 -2.59 -21.59 12.52
CA THR A 9 -2.44 -22.36 13.77
C THR A 9 -1.17 -22.00 14.53
N ALA A 10 -1.30 -21.86 15.85
CA ALA A 10 -0.23 -21.48 16.78
C ALA A 10 1.04 -22.35 16.65
N ASP A 11 0.82 -23.61 16.31
CA ASP A 11 1.85 -24.63 16.16
C ASP A 11 2.63 -24.51 14.83
N ASP A 12 2.23 -23.63 13.90
CA ASP A 12 2.84 -23.56 12.55
C ASP A 12 4.06 -22.64 12.47
N TYR A 13 4.19 -21.68 13.39
CA TYR A 13 5.24 -20.67 13.34
C TYR A 13 6.53 -21.08 14.08
N ARG A 14 6.42 -21.89 15.14
CA ARG A 14 7.53 -22.17 16.05
C ARG A 14 8.15 -23.54 15.73
N GLY A 15 9.20 -23.53 14.93
CA GLY A 15 10.11 -24.67 14.77
C GLY A 15 9.88 -25.58 13.56
N ARG A 16 8.98 -25.23 12.62
CA ARG A 16 8.79 -26.00 11.37
C ARG A 16 9.52 -25.42 10.16
N TRP A 17 9.89 -24.15 10.20
CA TRP A 17 10.55 -23.45 9.10
C TRP A 17 11.95 -23.03 9.52
N GLU A 18 12.94 -23.45 8.74
CA GLU A 18 14.24 -22.78 8.72
C GLU A 18 14.04 -21.43 8.01
N TRP A 19 14.66 -20.37 8.53
CA TRP A 19 14.53 -19.02 8.00
C TRP A 19 15.85 -18.60 7.36
N ASP A 20 15.77 -18.00 6.18
CA ASP A 20 16.89 -17.34 5.52
C ASP A 20 16.76 -15.83 5.69
N GLU A 21 17.90 -15.17 5.90
CA GLU A 21 18.01 -13.71 5.96
C GLU A 21 18.75 -13.22 4.72
N VAL A 22 18.14 -12.27 4.01
CA VAL A 22 18.72 -11.63 2.82
C VAL A 22 18.85 -10.14 3.10
N GLU A 23 20.08 -9.63 3.04
CA GLU A 23 20.34 -8.20 3.07
C GLU A 23 20.45 -7.65 1.65
N LEU A 24 19.65 -6.62 1.38
CA LEU A 24 19.57 -5.95 0.10
C LEU A 24 19.97 -4.49 0.27
N GLU A 25 20.80 -4.01 -0.64
CA GLU A 25 21.18 -2.61 -0.69
C GLU A 25 20.41 -1.91 -1.81
N ILE A 26 19.76 -0.81 -1.47
CA ILE A 26 18.88 -0.07 -2.38
C ILE A 26 19.31 1.39 -2.36
N GLU A 27 19.48 1.95 -3.54
CA GLU A 27 19.83 3.35 -3.75
C GLU A 27 18.81 4.00 -4.66
N GLY A 28 18.42 5.23 -4.33
CA GLY A 28 17.49 6.01 -5.13
C GLY A 28 17.75 7.50 -4.94
N ASP A 29 17.23 8.31 -5.84
CA ASP A 29 17.53 9.75 -5.89
C ASP A 29 16.30 10.62 -5.58
N SER A 30 15.16 10.01 -5.24
CA SER A 30 13.87 10.71 -5.24
C SER A 30 12.90 10.12 -4.24
N TRP A 31 12.09 11.01 -3.63
CA TRP A 31 10.94 10.62 -2.82
C TRP A 31 9.66 10.45 -3.64
N LYS A 32 9.73 10.61 -4.98
CA LYS A 32 8.57 10.56 -5.88
C LYS A 32 8.62 9.38 -6.85
N GLU A 33 9.77 8.73 -6.95
CA GLU A 33 10.03 7.66 -7.90
C GLU A 33 10.52 6.44 -7.14
N ALA A 34 9.95 5.29 -7.47
CA ALA A 34 10.39 4.04 -6.89
C ALA A 34 11.82 3.74 -7.37
N ALA A 35 12.68 3.36 -6.43
CA ALA A 35 14.05 2.96 -6.70
C ALA A 35 14.09 1.50 -7.18
N GLN A 36 13.55 0.58 -6.37
CA GLN A 36 13.50 -0.85 -6.67
C GLN A 36 12.29 -1.53 -6.02
N ASP A 37 11.84 -2.62 -6.64
CA ASP A 37 10.91 -3.56 -5.99
C ASP A 37 11.71 -4.67 -5.30
N VAL A 38 11.42 -4.91 -4.03
CA VAL A 38 11.87 -6.09 -3.28
C VAL A 38 10.82 -7.19 -3.44
N VAL A 39 11.17 -8.26 -4.13
CA VAL A 39 10.27 -9.38 -4.45
C VAL A 39 10.44 -10.50 -3.44
N ILE A 40 9.32 -11.02 -2.94
CA ILE A 40 9.24 -12.23 -2.13
C ILE A 40 8.42 -13.23 -2.94
N ALA A 41 9.08 -14.25 -3.48
CA ALA A 41 8.46 -15.23 -4.38
C ALA A 41 7.22 -15.86 -3.75
N GLY A 42 6.11 -15.87 -4.48
CA GLY A 42 4.83 -16.43 -4.02
C GLY A 42 3.99 -15.53 -3.12
N LEU A 43 4.54 -14.43 -2.59
CA LEU A 43 3.80 -13.46 -1.76
C LEU A 43 3.52 -12.14 -2.50
N GLY A 44 4.49 -11.68 -3.29
CA GLY A 44 4.39 -10.41 -4.02
C GLY A 44 5.67 -9.59 -3.93
N TRP A 45 5.53 -8.27 -3.89
CA TRP A 45 6.67 -7.37 -3.77
C TRP A 45 6.32 -6.12 -2.95
N VAL A 46 7.36 -5.49 -2.43
CA VAL A 46 7.31 -4.18 -1.79
C VAL A 46 8.09 -3.21 -2.66
N SER A 47 7.43 -2.15 -3.13
CA SER A 47 8.10 -1.09 -3.89
C SER A 47 8.76 -0.11 -2.91
N ILE A 48 10.04 0.19 -3.13
CA ILE A 48 10.84 1.03 -2.24
C ILE A 48 11.16 2.35 -2.94
N THR A 49 10.77 3.45 -2.31
CA THR A 49 11.09 4.82 -2.73
C THR A 49 12.00 5.45 -1.70
N VAL A 50 13.17 5.94 -2.13
CA VAL A 50 14.19 6.50 -1.23
C VAL A 50 15.03 7.54 -1.95
N ASN A 51 15.53 8.53 -1.19
CA ASN A 51 16.58 9.44 -1.62
C ASN A 51 17.83 9.17 -0.75
N GLY A 52 18.86 8.60 -1.36
CA GLY A 52 20.05 8.05 -0.71
C GLY A 52 20.11 6.51 -0.75
N ARG A 53 21.13 5.96 -0.09
CA ARG A 53 21.33 4.50 0.05
C ARG A 53 20.78 4.00 1.38
N ILE A 54 20.05 2.89 1.33
CA ILE A 54 19.58 2.13 2.49
C ILE A 54 19.94 0.66 2.39
N ARG A 55 19.92 -0.03 3.53
CA ARG A 55 19.95 -1.50 3.59
C ARG A 55 18.64 -2.02 4.15
N VAL A 56 18.08 -3.01 3.48
CA VAL A 56 16.85 -3.68 3.88
C VAL A 56 17.18 -5.14 4.18
N ARG A 57 16.69 -5.61 5.31
CA ARG A 57 16.80 -7.00 5.74
C ARG A 57 15.46 -7.67 5.56
N VAL A 58 15.43 -8.76 4.79
CA VAL A 58 14.23 -9.55 4.55
C VAL A 58 14.46 -10.94 5.10
N VAL A 59 13.52 -11.40 5.92
CA VAL A 59 13.54 -12.75 6.48
C VAL A 59 12.39 -13.53 5.85
N ALA A 60 12.71 -14.66 5.23
CA ALA A 60 11.73 -15.52 4.58
C ALA A 60 12.05 -16.99 4.87
N PRO A 61 11.07 -17.92 4.75
CA PRO A 61 11.35 -19.34 4.90
C PRO A 61 12.42 -19.79 3.90
N LYS A 62 13.27 -20.71 4.33
CA LYS A 62 14.37 -21.22 3.51
C LYS A 62 13.86 -21.78 2.19
N GLY A 63 14.53 -21.40 1.10
CA GLY A 63 14.13 -21.74 -0.27
C GLY A 63 13.08 -20.80 -0.90
N VAL A 64 12.52 -19.85 -0.15
CA VAL A 64 11.74 -18.76 -0.74
C VAL A 64 12.69 -17.73 -1.36
N GLY A 65 12.54 -17.50 -2.67
CA GLY A 65 13.36 -16.53 -3.38
C GLY A 65 13.06 -15.09 -2.94
N VAL A 66 14.10 -14.40 -2.48
CA VAL A 66 14.07 -12.96 -2.19
C VAL A 66 15.10 -12.26 -3.08
N TYR A 67 14.67 -11.29 -3.86
CA TYR A 67 15.54 -10.57 -4.81
C TYR A 67 14.97 -9.19 -5.17
N THR A 68 15.80 -8.35 -5.79
CA THR A 68 15.37 -7.05 -6.31
C THR A 68 15.09 -7.10 -7.81
N ARG A 69 14.22 -6.21 -8.27
CA ARG A 69 14.00 -5.95 -9.70
C ARG A 69 13.73 -4.47 -9.94
N ALA A 70 13.74 -4.08 -11.22
CA ALA A 70 13.25 -2.77 -11.63
C ALA A 70 11.79 -2.57 -11.19
N PRO A 71 11.41 -1.38 -10.69
CA PRO A 71 10.05 -1.11 -10.25
C PRO A 71 9.02 -1.33 -11.37
N LEU A 72 7.97 -2.10 -11.09
CA LEU A 72 6.86 -2.21 -12.05
C LEU A 72 5.99 -0.95 -12.09
N LEU A 73 5.96 -0.20 -10.99
CA LEU A 73 5.25 1.07 -10.87
C LEU A 73 6.28 2.15 -10.48
N PRO A 74 6.96 2.77 -11.46
CA PRO A 74 8.05 3.70 -11.19
C PRO A 74 7.60 5.00 -10.51
N TYR A 75 6.31 5.32 -10.57
CA TYR A 75 5.72 6.48 -9.91
C TYR A 75 4.72 6.02 -8.86
N GLU A 76 4.78 6.63 -7.68
CA GLU A 76 3.79 6.38 -6.64
C GLU A 76 2.41 6.79 -7.17
N ALA A 77 1.40 5.95 -6.95
CA ALA A 77 0.02 6.35 -7.18
C ALA A 77 -0.28 7.53 -6.23
N VAL A 78 -0.31 8.75 -6.78
CA VAL A 78 -0.67 9.98 -6.04
C VAL A 78 -2.03 9.81 -5.34
N TYR A 79 -2.86 8.89 -5.82
CA TYR A 79 -4.19 8.56 -5.32
C TYR A 79 -4.21 7.17 -4.65
N GLY A 80 -3.63 7.07 -3.44
CA GLY A 80 -3.72 5.90 -2.56
C GLY A 80 -4.75 6.07 -1.43
N THR A 81 -5.51 5.01 -1.15
CA THR A 81 -6.79 4.99 -0.39
C THR A 81 -6.69 5.06 1.14
N ALA A 82 -5.50 5.09 1.75
CA ALA A 82 -5.36 5.37 3.18
C ALA A 82 -3.90 5.71 3.52
N LYS A 83 -3.68 6.73 4.36
CA LYS A 83 -2.37 7.07 4.93
C LYS A 83 -2.35 6.69 6.41
N TYR A 84 -1.47 5.77 6.78
CA TYR A 84 -1.23 5.38 8.17
C TYR A 84 -0.14 6.24 8.79
N HIS A 85 -0.42 6.88 9.92
CA HIS A 85 0.55 7.62 10.71
C HIS A 85 0.62 6.99 12.09
N GLY A 86 1.39 5.91 12.29
CA GLY A 86 1.82 5.31 13.57
C GLY A 86 0.76 4.88 14.61
N ASN A 87 -0.32 5.63 14.77
CA ASN A 87 -1.44 5.46 15.68
C ASN A 87 -2.81 5.73 15.01
N LYS A 88 -2.85 6.25 13.77
CA LYS A 88 -4.11 6.63 13.11
C LYS A 88 -4.09 6.37 11.61
N TRP A 89 -5.16 5.73 11.14
CA TRP A 89 -5.49 5.64 9.71
C TRP A 89 -6.26 6.89 9.29
N THR A 90 -5.79 7.58 8.25
CA THR A 90 -6.49 8.73 7.67
C THR A 90 -6.75 8.48 6.19
N ASN A 91 -8.01 8.61 5.78
CA ASN A 91 -8.41 8.52 4.36
C ASN A 91 -8.89 9.89 3.89
N LYS A 92 -7.91 10.71 3.47
CA LYS A 92 -8.15 12.08 2.97
C LYS A 92 -9.11 12.11 1.78
N TYR A 93 -9.10 11.07 0.94
CA TYR A 93 -9.95 11.02 -0.26
C TYR A 93 -11.41 10.70 0.05
N LYS A 94 -11.69 9.86 1.06
CA LYS A 94 -13.06 9.64 1.55
C LYS A 94 -13.65 10.97 2.03
N GLU A 95 -12.87 11.76 2.76
CA GLU A 95 -13.33 13.06 3.26
C GLU A 95 -13.56 14.08 2.13
N GLU A 96 -12.62 14.19 1.18
CA GLU A 96 -12.75 15.11 0.04
C GLU A 96 -13.90 14.70 -0.91
N PHE A 97 -14.09 13.41 -1.16
CA PHE A 97 -15.23 12.89 -1.93
C PHE A 97 -16.56 13.22 -1.24
N LEU A 98 -16.68 12.94 0.07
CA LEU A 98 -17.89 13.25 0.84
C LEU A 98 -18.17 14.76 0.91
N LYS A 99 -17.13 15.61 0.96
CA LYS A 99 -17.29 17.07 0.87
C LYS A 99 -17.79 17.49 -0.51
N ARG A 100 -17.26 16.92 -1.58
CA ARG A 100 -17.69 17.20 -2.96
C ARG A 100 -19.14 16.78 -3.20
N GLU A 101 -19.53 15.58 -2.78
CA GLU A 101 -20.90 15.07 -2.87
C GLU A 101 -21.91 15.97 -2.14
N ARG A 102 -21.59 16.38 -0.91
CA ARG A 102 -22.43 17.32 -0.14
C ARG A 102 -22.60 18.66 -0.86
N ARG A 103 -21.53 19.18 -1.45
CA ARG A 103 -21.58 20.43 -2.22
C ARG A 103 -22.48 20.28 -3.46
N ILE A 104 -22.38 19.16 -4.17
CA ILE A 104 -23.22 18.87 -5.34
C ILE A 104 -24.69 18.77 -4.93
N GLN A 105 -25.02 18.04 -3.86
CA GLN A 105 -26.40 17.90 -3.38
C GLN A 105 -27.02 19.24 -2.92
N GLN A 106 -26.24 20.08 -2.23
CA GLN A 106 -26.69 21.41 -1.79
C GLN A 106 -26.84 22.41 -2.95
N SER A 107 -26.12 22.21 -4.04
CA SER A 107 -26.15 23.10 -5.22
C SER A 107 -27.22 22.74 -6.26
N ARG A 108 -27.93 21.61 -6.10
CA ARG A 108 -28.99 21.20 -7.04
C ARG A 108 -30.24 22.06 -6.80
N PRO A 109 -30.73 22.82 -7.80
CA PRO A 109 -31.96 23.58 -7.66
C PRO A 109 -33.15 22.62 -7.49
N ALA A 110 -34.10 23.03 -6.64
CA ALA A 110 -35.35 22.29 -6.45
C ALA A 110 -36.04 22.11 -7.81
N ARG A 111 -36.31 20.86 -8.19
CA ARG A 111 -36.92 20.50 -9.47
C ARG A 111 -38.30 21.16 -9.56
N GLY A 112 -38.40 22.26 -10.31
CA GLY A 112 -39.64 23.00 -10.52
C GLY A 112 -40.68 22.11 -11.21
N LYS A 113 -41.87 22.02 -10.62
CA LYS A 113 -43.04 21.37 -11.23
C LYS A 113 -43.41 22.17 -12.49
N THR A 114 -43.13 21.65 -13.67
CA THR A 114 -43.63 22.21 -14.93
C THR A 114 -45.15 22.02 -15.00
N LYS A 115 -45.89 23.12 -14.99
CA LYS A 115 -47.33 23.14 -15.29
C LYS A 115 -47.51 22.90 -16.79
N ASN A 116 -48.19 21.81 -17.16
CA ASN A 116 -48.68 21.60 -18.52
C ASN A 116 -49.90 22.50 -18.74
N THR A 117 -49.84 23.33 -19.78
CA THR A 117 -51.00 23.98 -20.41
C THR A 117 -51.03 23.55 -21.86
N GLY A 118 -52.11 22.87 -22.24
CA GLY A 118 -52.41 22.36 -23.57
C GLY A 118 -53.64 21.48 -23.49
#